data_AF-A0A967AIU0-F1
#
_entry.id   AF-A0A967AIU0-F1
#
_cell.length_a   1.000
_cell.length_b   1.000
_cell.length_c   1.000
_cell.angle_alpha   90.00
_cell.angle_beta   90.00
_cell.angle_gamma   90.00
#
_symmetry.space_group_name_H-M   'P 1'
#
loop_
_entity.id
_entity.type
_entity.pdbx_description
1 polymer ?
#
loop_
_entity_poly.entity_id
_entity_poly.type
_entity_poly.pdbx_seq_one_letter_code
_entity_poly.pdbx_strand_id
1 'polypeptide(L)'
;MIDQKTKAMILEALNDEYKARAFYRLVLNTFGPIQPFVNIVEAEDTHARALERLCERYEIPLPADEWDRTLQPPASVLEACRAGVEGEIENIAMYDRFLKSTEISDIRGLFQRLQARSRDAHLPAFRRCVARGEGVGRARGQGGPLSRTRAGSGPRRRRGRGV
;
A
#
# COMPACT_ATOMS: atom_id res chain seq x y z
N MET A 1 14.90 14.46 28.23
CA MET A 1 15.81 14.44 27.05
C MET A 1 16.04 12.99 26.66
N ILE A 2 15.89 12.64 25.38
CA ILE A 2 16.06 11.27 24.88
C ILE A 2 17.49 11.04 24.37
N ASP A 3 17.96 9.79 24.41
CA ASP A 3 19.30 9.41 23.97
C ASP A 3 19.46 9.46 22.44
N GLN A 4 20.71 9.46 21.98
CA GLN A 4 21.03 9.59 20.56
C GLN A 4 20.53 8.41 19.70
N LYS A 5 20.49 7.20 20.26
CA LYS A 5 19.96 6.02 19.56
C LYS A 5 18.46 6.17 19.34
N THR A 6 17.72 6.66 20.34
CA THR A 6 16.29 6.95 20.20
C THR A 6 16.01 8.04 19.17
N LYS A 7 16.82 9.12 19.15
CA LYS A 7 16.72 10.14 18.09
C LYS A 7 16.95 9.57 16.70
N ALA A 8 17.97 8.72 16.54
CA ALA A 8 18.28 8.07 15.27
C ALA A 8 17.12 7.19 14.77
N MET A 9 16.45 6.45 15.66
CA MET A 9 15.28 5.63 15.28
C MET A 9 14.10 6.49 14.79
N ILE A 10 13.83 7.63 15.42
CA ILE A 10 12.76 8.55 14.97
C ILE A 10 13.09 9.11 13.59
N LEU A 11 14.35 9.51 13.37
CA LEU A 11 14.80 10.04 12.08
C LEU A 11 14.81 8.98 10.98
N GLU A 12 15.22 7.74 11.29
CA GLU A 12 15.17 6.60 10.36
C GLU A 12 13.71 6.31 9.95
N ALA A 13 12.79 6.24 10.93
CA ALA A 13 11.37 6.07 10.66
C ALA A 13 10.82 7.19 9.77
N LEU A 14 11.09 8.46 10.10
CA LEU A 14 10.57 9.61 9.36
C LEU A 14 11.04 9.62 7.91
N ASN A 15 12.33 9.32 7.70
CA ASN A 15 12.88 9.24 6.36
C ASN A 15 12.30 8.06 5.55
N ASP A 16 11.99 6.94 6.19
CA ASP A 16 11.31 5.81 5.55
C ASP A 16 9.88 6.20 5.10
N GLU A 17 9.12 6.88 5.95
CA GLU A 17 7.77 7.37 5.59
C GLU A 17 7.83 8.40 4.45
N TYR A 18 8.82 9.31 4.44
CA TYR A 18 9.03 10.24 3.32
C TYR A 18 9.32 9.50 2.01
N LYS A 19 10.22 8.50 2.06
CA LYS A 19 10.58 7.70 0.89
C LYS A 19 9.38 6.92 0.35
N ALA A 20 8.60 6.27 1.22
CA ALA A 20 7.39 5.54 0.84
C ALA A 20 6.34 6.47 0.21
N ARG A 21 6.05 7.60 0.86
CA ARG A 21 5.12 8.63 0.36
C ARG A 21 5.53 9.13 -1.03
N ALA A 22 6.80 9.49 -1.21
CA ALA A 22 7.33 9.97 -2.49
C ALA A 22 7.22 8.90 -3.57
N PHE A 23 7.58 7.65 -3.26
CA PHE A 23 7.47 6.53 -4.20
C PHE A 23 6.01 6.30 -4.63
N TYR A 24 5.06 6.28 -3.69
CA TYR A 24 3.65 6.07 -4.02
C TYR A 24 3.04 7.26 -4.80
N ARG A 25 3.43 8.50 -4.50
CA ARG A 25 3.08 9.66 -5.34
C ARG A 25 3.61 9.50 -6.77
N LEU A 26 4.86 9.07 -6.92
CA LEU A 26 5.47 8.85 -8.23
C LEU A 26 4.73 7.77 -9.03
N VAL A 27 4.34 6.67 -8.38
CA VAL A 27 3.52 5.62 -8.99
C VAL A 27 2.18 6.19 -9.47
N LEU A 28 1.48 6.96 -8.63
CA LEU A 28 0.19 7.57 -8.97
C LEU A 28 0.30 8.57 -10.11
N ASN A 29 1.37 9.37 -10.14
CA ASN A 29 1.64 10.31 -11.22
C ASN A 29 1.93 9.59 -12.54
N THR A 30 2.54 8.40 -12.49
CA THR A 30 2.94 7.63 -13.67
C THR A 30 1.80 6.78 -14.24
N PHE A 31 1.04 6.10 -13.38
CA PHE A 31 0.04 5.10 -13.79
C PHE A 31 -1.41 5.53 -13.53
N GLY A 32 -1.63 6.71 -12.97
CA GLY A 32 -2.94 7.21 -12.57
C GLY A 32 -3.41 6.70 -11.20
N PRO A 33 -4.68 6.97 -10.83
CA PRO A 33 -5.22 6.66 -9.50
C PRO A 33 -5.52 5.16 -9.34
N ILE A 34 -4.47 4.37 -9.11
CA ILE A 34 -4.55 2.90 -8.98
C ILE A 34 -4.51 2.43 -7.53
N GLN A 35 -5.27 1.37 -7.23
CA GLN A 35 -5.28 0.73 -5.92
C GLN A 35 -4.09 -0.25 -5.77
N PRO A 36 -3.43 -0.32 -4.60
CA PRO A 36 -3.78 0.34 -3.34
C PRO A 36 -3.13 1.72 -3.11
N PHE A 37 -2.32 2.21 -4.05
CA PHE A 37 -1.47 3.40 -3.87
C PHE A 37 -2.24 4.65 -3.47
N VAL A 38 -3.43 4.89 -4.02
CA VAL A 38 -4.24 6.09 -3.68
C VAL A 38 -4.60 6.17 -2.19
N ASN A 39 -4.83 5.03 -1.54
CA ASN A 39 -5.19 5.01 -0.12
C ASN A 39 -3.93 5.00 0.76
N ILE A 40 -2.88 4.30 0.33
CA ILE A 40 -1.67 4.14 1.13
C ILE A 40 -0.85 5.43 1.15
N VAL A 41 -0.80 6.20 0.06
CA VAL A 41 -0.08 7.49 0.05
C VAL A 41 -0.62 8.48 1.10
N GLU A 42 -1.93 8.46 1.36
CA GLU A 42 -2.56 9.30 2.40
C GLU A 42 -2.22 8.79 3.81
N ALA A 43 -2.11 7.47 3.97
CA ALA A 43 -1.64 6.86 5.21
C ALA A 43 -0.19 7.25 5.52
N GLU A 44 0.71 7.16 4.53
CA GLU A 44 2.12 7.55 4.73
C GLU A 44 2.29 9.05 5.01
N ASP A 45 1.47 9.93 4.41
CA ASP A 45 1.45 11.34 4.78
C ASP A 45 1.06 11.54 6.26
N THR A 46 0.10 10.74 6.73
CA THR A 46 -0.34 10.77 8.14
C THR A 46 0.75 10.23 9.08
N HIS A 47 1.46 9.18 8.67
CA HIS A 47 2.57 8.58 9.41
C HIS A 47 3.74 9.57 9.54
N ALA A 48 4.18 10.15 8.43
CA ALA A 48 5.22 11.18 8.40
C ALA A 48 4.88 12.34 9.34
N ARG A 49 3.67 12.91 9.24
CA ARG A 49 3.22 13.99 10.15
C ARG A 49 3.22 13.59 11.62
N ALA A 50 2.95 12.31 11.93
CA ALA A 50 2.99 11.84 13.32
C ALA A 50 4.43 11.79 13.86
N LEU A 51 5.39 11.42 13.02
CA LEU A 51 6.81 11.40 13.36
C LEU A 51 7.40 12.82 13.40
N GLU A 52 6.99 13.73 12.51
CA GLU A 52 7.35 15.15 12.56
C GLU A 52 6.96 15.78 13.90
N ARG A 53 5.72 15.55 14.36
CA ARG A 53 5.27 16.00 15.69
C ARG A 53 6.09 15.40 16.84
N LEU A 54 6.60 14.18 16.66
CA LEU A 54 7.48 13.54 17.64
C LEU A 54 8.87 14.21 17.64
N CYS A 55 9.41 14.54 16.46
CA CYS A 55 10.63 15.33 16.32
C CYS A 55 10.51 16.70 16.99
N GLU A 56 9.42 17.43 16.73
CA GLU A 56 9.14 18.72 17.38
C GLU A 56 9.13 18.60 18.91
N ARG A 57 8.42 17.61 19.46
CA ARG A 57 8.34 17.37 20.91
C ARG A 57 9.72 17.14 21.56
N TYR A 58 10.62 16.47 20.85
CA TYR A 58 11.95 16.12 21.35
C TYR A 58 13.06 17.02 20.82
N GLU A 59 12.69 18.14 20.18
CA GLU A 59 13.62 19.14 19.63
C GLU A 59 14.65 18.51 18.68
N ILE A 60 14.18 17.55 17.86
CA ILE A 60 14.98 16.90 16.82
C ILE A 60 14.81 17.70 15.52
N PRO A 61 15.90 18.18 14.90
CA PRO A 61 15.82 18.81 13.58
C PRO A 61 15.25 17.86 12.54
N LEU A 62 14.30 18.33 11.72
CA LEU A 62 13.72 17.53 10.65
C LEU A 62 14.75 17.31 9.53
N PRO A 63 14.83 16.09 8.96
CA PRO A 63 15.62 15.85 7.77
C PRO A 63 14.95 16.50 6.55
N ALA A 64 15.74 16.81 5.52
CA ALA A 64 15.20 17.29 4.25
C ALA A 64 14.41 16.16 3.54
N ASP A 65 13.23 16.47 3.01
CA ASP A 65 12.47 15.57 2.16
C ASP A 65 12.78 15.87 0.69
N GLU A 66 13.70 15.08 0.10
CA GLU A 66 14.17 15.27 -1.27
C GLU A 66 13.82 14.08 -2.18
N TRP A 67 13.08 13.10 -1.68
CA TRP A 67 12.82 11.83 -2.37
C TRP A 67 12.03 12.01 -3.68
N ASP A 68 11.14 12.98 -3.74
CA ASP A 68 10.37 13.31 -4.95
C ASP A 68 11.28 13.68 -6.15
N ARG A 69 12.55 14.04 -5.92
CA ARG A 69 13.51 14.44 -6.97
C ARG A 69 14.49 13.33 -7.35
N THR A 70 14.61 12.29 -6.54
CA THR A 70 15.66 11.26 -6.68
C THR A 70 15.14 9.92 -7.18
N LEU A 71 13.86 9.62 -6.92
CA LEU A 71 13.25 8.35 -7.28
C LEU A 71 12.97 8.24 -8.79
N GLN A 72 13.08 7.02 -9.31
CA GLN A 72 12.72 6.68 -10.68
C GLN A 72 11.41 5.90 -10.70
N PRO A 73 10.53 6.12 -11.69
CA PRO A 73 9.27 5.41 -11.77
C PRO A 73 9.52 3.91 -12.02
N PRO A 74 8.74 3.01 -11.40
CA PRO A 74 8.87 1.59 -11.67
C PRO A 74 8.43 1.26 -13.10
N ALA A 75 8.93 0.17 -13.66
CA ALA A 75 8.68 -0.21 -15.06
C ALA A 75 7.21 -0.61 -15.35
N SER A 76 6.46 -1.01 -14.32
CA SER A 76 5.05 -1.37 -14.44
C SER A 76 4.33 -1.30 -13.10
N VAL A 77 2.99 -1.35 -13.14
CA VAL A 77 2.16 -1.46 -11.93
C VAL A 77 2.47 -2.74 -11.13
N LEU A 78 2.79 -3.85 -11.79
CA LEU A 78 3.14 -5.09 -11.10
C LEU A 78 4.45 -4.93 -10.32
N GLU A 79 5.47 -4.32 -10.93
CA GLU A 79 6.74 -4.02 -10.26
C GLU A 79 6.54 -3.01 -9.12
N ALA A 80 5.69 -1.99 -9.30
CA ALA A 80 5.32 -1.08 -8.23
C ALA A 80 4.70 -1.82 -7.03
N CYS A 81 3.81 -2.79 -7.30
CA CYS A 81 3.16 -3.57 -6.24
C CYS A 81 4.10 -4.56 -5.56
N ARG A 82 5.09 -5.10 -6.28
CA ARG A 82 6.16 -5.92 -5.69
C ARG A 82 7.07 -5.08 -4.80
N ALA A 83 7.49 -3.91 -5.26
CA ALA A 83 8.24 -2.95 -4.46
C ALA A 83 7.46 -2.52 -3.20
N GLY A 84 6.14 -2.32 -3.31
CA GLY A 84 5.29 -2.07 -2.15
C GLY A 84 5.30 -3.24 -1.14
N VAL A 85 5.20 -4.50 -1.59
CA VAL A 85 5.32 -5.66 -0.68
C VAL A 85 6.66 -5.68 0.04
N GLU A 86 7.76 -5.44 -0.68
CA GLU A 86 9.11 -5.40 -0.11
C GLU A 86 9.25 -4.26 0.91
N GLY A 87 8.82 -3.05 0.55
CA GLY A 87 8.84 -1.89 1.42
C GLY A 87 8.08 -2.10 2.73
N GLU A 88 6.89 -2.70 2.68
CA GLU A 88 6.14 -3.00 3.92
C GLU A 88 6.83 -4.07 4.78
N ILE A 89 7.50 -5.06 4.17
CA ILE A 89 8.27 -6.06 4.93
C ILE A 89 9.47 -5.39 5.63
N GLU A 90 10.17 -4.51 4.93
CA GLU A 90 11.29 -3.74 5.47
C GLU A 90 10.84 -2.80 6.60
N ASN A 91 9.71 -2.11 6.43
CA ASN A 91 9.13 -1.21 7.42
C ASN A 91 8.71 -1.95 8.71
N ILE A 92 8.04 -3.11 8.57
CA ILE A 92 7.69 -3.96 9.73
C ILE A 92 8.96 -4.40 10.48
N ALA A 93 9.97 -4.86 9.74
CA ALA A 93 11.23 -5.30 10.31
C ALA A 93 12.01 -4.16 10.99
N MET A 94 11.93 -2.94 10.44
CA MET A 94 12.47 -1.74 11.06
C MET A 94 11.82 -1.48 12.42
N TYR A 95 10.49 -1.41 12.47
CA TYR A 95 9.78 -1.21 13.75
C TYR A 95 10.01 -2.36 14.74
N ASP A 96 10.16 -3.60 14.28
CA ASP A 96 10.53 -4.73 15.15
C ASP A 96 11.89 -4.51 15.85
N ARG A 97 12.87 -3.91 15.16
CA ARG A 97 14.17 -3.55 15.75
C ARG A 97 14.01 -2.40 16.74
N PHE A 98 13.21 -1.39 16.41
CA PHE A 98 13.01 -0.22 17.26
C PHE A 98 12.30 -0.57 18.56
N LEU A 99 11.25 -1.41 18.48
CA LEU A 99 10.47 -1.88 19.63
C LEU A 99 11.26 -2.82 20.56
N LYS A 100 12.43 -3.31 20.15
CA LYS A 100 13.37 -4.00 21.05
C LYS A 100 14.35 -3.05 21.74
N SER A 101 14.42 -1.81 21.27
CA SER A 101 15.46 -0.85 21.66
C SER A 101 14.95 0.32 22.50
N THR A 102 13.69 0.74 22.35
CA THR A 102 13.11 1.86 23.11
C THR A 102 11.97 1.44 24.02
N GLU A 103 12.04 1.93 25.26
CA GLU A 103 11.02 1.74 26.30
C GLU A 103 10.22 3.04 26.57
N ILE A 104 10.50 4.11 25.83
CA ILE A 104 9.83 5.40 26.01
C ILE A 104 8.40 5.29 25.49
N SER A 105 7.42 5.44 26.39
CA SER A 105 6.04 5.01 26.19
C SER A 105 5.34 5.62 24.97
N ASP A 106 5.46 6.93 24.74
CA ASP A 106 4.80 7.61 23.63
C ASP A 106 5.44 7.28 22.27
N ILE A 107 6.78 7.20 22.22
CA ILE A 107 7.55 6.75 21.04
C ILE A 107 7.17 5.30 20.69
N ARG A 108 7.25 4.41 21.68
CA ARG A 108 6.92 2.99 21.54
C ARG A 108 5.47 2.81 21.08
N GLY A 109 4.54 3.57 21.66
CA GLY A 109 3.13 3.56 21.27
C GLY A 109 2.89 4.04 19.83
N LEU A 110 3.66 5.03 19.33
CA LEU A 110 3.59 5.41 17.93
C LEU A 110 4.14 4.31 17.02
N PHE A 111 5.33 3.78 17.30
CA PHE A 111 5.97 2.72 16.51
C PHE A 111 5.11 1.47 16.41
N GLN A 112 4.45 1.05 17.51
CA GLN A 112 3.50 -0.08 17.48
C GLN A 112 2.32 0.17 16.53
N ARG A 113 1.77 1.40 16.52
CA ARG A 113 0.66 1.74 15.62
C ARG A 113 1.08 1.75 14.16
N LEU A 114 2.25 2.32 13.85
CA LEU A 114 2.78 2.39 12.49
C LEU A 114 3.08 0.97 11.96
N GLN A 115 3.78 0.16 12.76
CA GLN A 115 4.01 -1.25 12.44
C GLN A 115 2.71 -2.03 12.19
N ALA A 116 1.72 -1.87 13.07
CA ALA A 116 0.44 -2.56 12.92
C ALA A 116 -0.27 -2.13 11.62
N ARG A 117 -0.18 -0.86 11.22
CA ARG A 117 -0.74 -0.40 9.94
C ARG A 117 -0.03 -1.02 8.74
N SER A 118 1.30 -1.04 8.75
CA SER A 118 2.08 -1.71 7.71
C SER A 118 1.71 -3.21 7.61
N ARG A 119 1.72 -3.92 8.74
CA ARG A 119 1.46 -5.37 8.82
C ARG A 119 0.02 -5.76 8.48
N ASP A 120 -0.95 -5.08 9.06
CA ASP A 120 -2.35 -5.53 9.05
C ASP A 120 -3.17 -4.88 7.93
N ALA A 121 -2.69 -3.76 7.35
CA ALA A 121 -3.38 -3.06 6.28
C ALA A 121 -2.56 -3.01 4.98
N HIS A 122 -1.38 -2.39 4.98
CA HIS A 122 -0.64 -2.10 3.75
C HIS A 122 -0.11 -3.37 3.07
N LEU A 123 0.60 -4.22 3.81
CA LEU A 123 1.19 -5.45 3.28
C LEU A 123 0.13 -6.38 2.65
N PRO A 124 -1.03 -6.66 3.28
CA PRO A 124 -2.11 -7.39 2.63
C PRO A 124 -2.64 -6.70 1.38
N ALA A 125 -2.72 -5.37 1.35
CA ALA A 125 -3.17 -4.62 0.18
C ALA A 125 -2.21 -4.78 -1.00
N PHE A 126 -0.90 -4.65 -0.78
CA PHE A 126 0.11 -4.86 -1.82
C PHE A 126 0.19 -6.31 -2.29
N ARG A 127 0.09 -7.29 -1.38
CA ARG A 127 0.00 -8.72 -1.76
C ARG A 127 -1.19 -9.00 -2.68
N ARG A 128 -2.36 -8.43 -2.37
CA ARG A 128 -3.53 -8.50 -3.27
C ARG A 128 -3.29 -7.80 -4.61
N CYS A 129 -2.52 -6.70 -4.61
CA CYS A 129 -2.16 -6.04 -5.86
C CYS A 129 -1.30 -6.93 -6.77
N VAL A 130 -0.24 -7.54 -6.22
CA VAL A 130 0.61 -8.47 -6.95
C VAL A 130 -0.21 -9.63 -7.53
N ALA A 131 -1.06 -10.25 -6.71
CA ALA A 131 -1.91 -11.35 -7.16
C ALA A 131 -2.84 -10.96 -8.33
N ARG A 132 -3.40 -9.74 -8.32
CA ARG A 132 -4.19 -9.22 -9.46
C ARG A 132 -3.35 -9.03 -10.72
N GLY A 133 -2.15 -8.45 -10.58
CA GLY A 133 -1.24 -8.22 -11.70
C GLY A 133 -0.79 -9.53 -12.37
N GLU A 134 -0.52 -10.57 -11.58
CA GLU A 134 -0.12 -11.89 -12.08
C GLU A 134 -1.30 -12.64 -12.74
N GLY A 135 -2.51 -12.50 -12.21
CA GLY A 135 -3.73 -13.09 -12.78
C GLY A 135 -4.08 -12.54 -14.17
N VAL A 136 -3.83 -11.25 -14.43
CA VAL A 136 -4.06 -10.62 -15.74
C VAL A 136 -3.08 -11.15 -16.80
N GLY A 137 -1.86 -11.54 -16.42
CA GLY A 137 -0.88 -12.17 -17.32
C GLY A 137 -1.29 -13.59 -17.77
N ARG A 138 -2.04 -14.32 -16.93
CA ARG A 138 -2.50 -15.70 -17.24
C ARG A 138 -3.77 -15.75 -18.09
N ALA A 139 -4.59 -14.69 -18.09
CA ALA A 139 -5.88 -14.65 -18.79
C ALA A 139 -5.79 -14.33 -20.29
N ARG A 140 -4.59 -14.01 -20.84
CA ARG A 140 -4.40 -13.68 -22.27
C ARG A 140 -4.00 -14.86 -23.16
N GLY A 141 -4.00 -16.09 -22.67
CA GLY A 141 -3.66 -17.29 -23.43
C GLY A 141 -4.73 -18.38 -23.34
N GLN A 142 -5.86 -18.19 -24.03
CA GLN A 142 -6.67 -19.27 -24.63
C GLN A 142 -7.81 -18.68 -25.47
N GLY A 143 -7.56 -18.61 -26.78
CA GLY A 143 -8.62 -18.56 -27.78
C GLY A 143 -9.05 -19.98 -28.16
N GLY A 144 -10.35 -20.24 -28.20
CA GLY A 144 -10.97 -21.42 -28.81
C GLY A 144 -12.49 -21.42 -28.62
N PRO A 145 -13.31 -21.86 -29.61
CA PRO A 145 -14.46 -21.06 -30.05
C PRO A 145 -15.86 -21.61 -29.70
N LEU A 146 -16.82 -20.68 -29.77
CA LEU A 146 -18.20 -20.79 -30.30
C LEU A 146 -19.24 -21.79 -29.72
N SER A 147 -20.45 -21.21 -29.53
CA SER A 147 -21.78 -21.80 -29.74
C SER A 147 -22.43 -22.63 -28.63
N ARG A 148 -23.43 -22.04 -27.95
CA ARG A 148 -24.72 -22.73 -27.73
C ARG A 148 -25.88 -21.80 -28.05
N THR A 149 -26.64 -22.26 -29.03
CA THR A 149 -27.85 -21.74 -29.63
C THR A 149 -28.99 -21.60 -28.62
N ARG A 150 -29.78 -20.54 -28.83
CA ARG A 150 -31.16 -20.39 -28.35
C ARG A 150 -32.02 -21.57 -28.83
N ALA A 151 -32.77 -22.19 -27.92
CA ALA A 151 -33.97 -22.96 -28.25
C ALA A 151 -34.96 -22.87 -27.09
N GLY A 152 -35.83 -21.86 -27.14
CA GLY A 152 -37.03 -21.75 -26.31
C GLY A 152 -38.25 -21.92 -27.20
N SER A 153 -38.74 -23.15 -27.32
CA SER A 153 -39.95 -23.49 -28.09
C SER A 153 -40.95 -24.16 -27.15
N GLY A 154 -41.80 -23.37 -26.50
CA GLY A 154 -42.99 -23.86 -25.80
C GLY A 154 -44.24 -23.64 -26.66
N PRO A 155 -45.05 -24.67 -26.96
CA PRO A 155 -46.21 -24.50 -27.82
C PRO A 155 -47.38 -23.86 -27.06
N ARG A 156 -47.93 -22.80 -27.64
CA ARG A 156 -49.25 -22.26 -27.32
C ARG A 156 -50.33 -23.24 -27.77
N ARG A 157 -51.26 -23.60 -26.88
CA ARG A 157 -52.62 -24.03 -27.27
C ARG A 157 -53.65 -23.05 -26.72
N ARG A 158 -54.54 -22.65 -27.62
CA ARG A 158 -55.60 -21.66 -27.50
C ARG A 158 -56.96 -22.39 -27.58
N ARG A 159 -58.00 -21.71 -27.08
CA ARG A 159 -59.47 -21.92 -27.23
C ARG A 159 -60.12 -22.73 -26.09
N GLY A 160 -61.26 -22.33 -25.51
CA GLY A 160 -62.17 -21.23 -25.84
C GLY A 160 -63.35 -21.10 -24.86
N ARG A 161 -64.03 -19.95 -24.95
CA ARG A 161 -65.24 -19.44 -24.28
C ARG A 161 -66.41 -20.41 -24.08
N GLY A 162 -67.22 -20.14 -23.07
CA GLY A 162 -68.65 -20.48 -23.03
C GLY A 162 -69.38 -19.92 -21.81
N VAL A 163 -70.14 -18.83 -22.06
CA VAL A 163 -71.29 -18.22 -21.34
C VAL A 163 -71.20 -18.01 -19.83
#